data_AF-A0A1Z8VXT5-F1
#
_entry.id   AF-A0A1Z8VXT5-F1
#
_cell.length_a   1.000
_cell.length_b   1.000
_cell.length_c   1.000
_cell.angle_alpha   90.00
_cell.angle_beta   90.00
_cell.angle_gamma   90.00
#
_symmetry.space_group_name_H-M   'P 1'
#
loop_
_entity.id
_entity.type
_entity.pdbx_description
1 polymer ?
#
loop_
_entity_poly.entity_id
_entity_poly.type
_entity_poly.pdbx_seq_one_letter_code
_entity_poly.pdbx_strand_id
1 'polypeptide(L)'
;MALPKNGVAKDLRSYAGSLFVFLFVIGIIITLLQFPVLDANKEVVMMLIGTIAASIPVIISSITGTKPDDVTALKNEVEKKQHAIDMLVKSKDNLEKMVIDLQKQMLENQDAVMDKIILKAAMDFDDIQYAKKHIKDINE
;
A
#
# COMPACT_ATOMS: atom_id res chain seq x y z
N MET A 1 -15.98 -8.54 9.20
CA MET A 1 -14.81 -9.03 8.46
C MET A 1 -14.25 -10.25 9.17
N ALA A 2 -14.35 -11.43 8.58
CA ALA A 2 -13.80 -12.66 9.15
C ALA A 2 -12.30 -12.71 8.83
N LEU A 3 -11.45 -12.64 9.84
CA LEU A 3 -10.01 -12.85 9.70
C LEU A 3 -9.74 -14.33 9.35
N PRO A 4 -8.89 -14.64 8.35
CA PRO A 4 -8.58 -16.01 7.99
C PRO A 4 -7.75 -16.66 9.12
N LYS A 5 -8.36 -17.60 9.84
CA LYS A 5 -7.77 -18.39 10.95
C LYS A 5 -6.68 -19.38 10.52
N ASN A 6 -6.08 -19.22 9.34
CA ASN A 6 -5.32 -20.28 8.66
C ASN A 6 -3.79 -20.09 8.73
N GLY A 7 -3.29 -19.03 9.38
CA GLY A 7 -1.85 -18.79 9.51
C GLY A 7 -1.12 -19.92 10.25
N VAL A 8 -1.66 -20.31 11.42
CA VAL A 8 -1.05 -21.35 12.28
C VAL A 8 -1.03 -22.73 11.61
N ALA A 9 -2.08 -23.06 10.85
CA ALA A 9 -2.15 -24.32 10.12
C ALA A 9 -1.17 -24.38 8.94
N LYS A 10 -0.88 -23.24 8.31
CA LYS A 10 0.10 -23.13 7.23
C LYS A 10 1.53 -23.29 7.76
N ASP A 11 1.84 -22.64 8.88
CA ASP A 11 3.18 -22.70 9.50
C ASP A 11 3.46 -24.07 10.13
N LEU A 12 2.46 -24.69 10.78
CA LEU A 12 2.59 -26.04 11.32
C LEU A 12 2.78 -27.10 10.21
N ARG A 13 2.09 -26.95 9.08
CA ARG A 13 2.29 -27.83 7.91
C ARG A 13 3.67 -27.63 7.27
N SER A 14 4.15 -26.39 7.21
CA SER A 14 5.50 -26.06 6.75
C SER A 14 6.57 -26.71 7.65
N TYR A 15 6.41 -26.59 8.97
CA TYR A 15 7.32 -27.17 9.95
C TYR A 15 7.29 -28.71 9.94
N ALA A 16 6.10 -29.31 9.84
CA ALA A 16 5.97 -30.76 9.70
C ALA A 16 6.59 -31.28 8.38
N GLY A 17 6.44 -30.52 7.28
CA GLY A 17 7.04 -30.84 5.99
C GLY A 17 8.57 -30.77 6.01
N SER A 18 9.16 -29.75 6.64
CA SER A 18 10.62 -29.66 6.76
C SER A 18 11.20 -30.74 7.66
N LEU A 19 10.52 -31.09 8.76
CA LEU A 19 10.91 -32.19 9.65
C LEU A 19 10.90 -33.55 8.91
N PHE A 20 9.88 -33.79 8.08
CA PHE A 20 9.77 -35.02 7.30
C PHE A 20 10.93 -35.18 6.30
N VAL A 21 11.27 -34.12 5.58
CA VAL A 21 12.41 -34.11 4.65
C VAL A 21 13.73 -34.37 5.39
N PHE A 22 13.91 -33.74 6.54
CA PHE A 22 15.12 -33.90 7.34
C PHE A 22 15.34 -35.37 7.76
N LEU A 23 14.27 -36.02 8.24
CA LEU A 23 14.30 -37.44 8.59
C LEU A 23 14.51 -38.33 7.34
N PHE A 24 13.95 -37.95 6.20
CA PHE A 24 14.11 -38.67 4.94
C PHE A 24 15.57 -38.67 4.46
N VAL A 25 16.27 -37.53 4.55
CA VAL A 25 17.70 -37.43 4.21
C VAL A 25 18.55 -38.33 5.11
N ILE A 26 18.28 -38.32 6.42
CA ILE A 26 18.97 -39.21 7.37
C ILE A 26 18.72 -40.68 7.01
N GLY A 27 17.48 -41.04 6.66
CA GLY A 27 17.13 -42.40 6.23
C GLY A 27 17.87 -42.84 4.96
N ILE A 28 18.01 -41.95 3.98
CA ILE A 28 18.80 -42.23 2.75
C ILE A 28 20.27 -42.47 3.10
N ILE A 29 20.86 -41.64 3.97
CA ILE A 29 22.28 -41.80 4.38
C ILE A 29 22.48 -43.16 5.05
N ILE A 30 21.60 -43.53 5.99
CA ILE A 30 21.68 -44.83 6.69
C ILE A 30 21.55 -46.00 5.70
N THR A 31 20.63 -45.90 4.74
CA THR A 31 20.41 -46.94 3.73
C THR A 31 21.62 -47.13 2.82
N LEU A 32 22.24 -46.03 2.36
CA LEU A 32 23.44 -46.06 1.54
C LEU A 32 24.68 -46.60 2.30
N LEU A 33 24.71 -46.42 3.62
CA LEU A 33 25.77 -47.02 4.47
C LEU A 33 25.62 -48.54 4.60
N GLN A 34 24.39 -49.08 4.64
CA GLN A 34 24.17 -50.53 4.72
C GLN A 34 24.27 -51.24 3.36
N PHE A 35 23.85 -50.60 2.28
CA PHE A 35 23.83 -51.17 0.93
C PHE A 35 24.79 -50.39 0.02
N PRO A 36 26.09 -50.72 0.03
CA PRO A 36 27.05 -50.07 -0.84
C PRO A 36 26.72 -50.38 -2.31
N VAL A 37 26.79 -49.34 -3.15
CA VAL A 37 26.50 -49.45 -4.58
C VAL A 37 27.57 -50.31 -5.25
N LEU A 38 27.14 -51.29 -6.06
CA LEU A 38 28.04 -52.17 -6.79
C LEU A 38 28.82 -51.35 -7.84
N ASP A 39 30.14 -51.48 -7.91
CA ASP A 39 30.95 -50.66 -8.82
C ASP A 39 30.57 -50.84 -10.31
N ALA A 40 29.94 -51.96 -10.67
CA ALA A 40 29.45 -52.25 -12.01
C ALA A 40 28.31 -51.34 -12.49
N ASN A 41 27.47 -50.81 -11.58
CA ASN A 41 26.32 -49.96 -11.93
C ASN A 41 26.33 -48.60 -11.22
N LYS A 42 27.45 -48.28 -10.57
CA LYS A 42 27.63 -47.08 -9.74
C LYS A 42 27.32 -45.77 -10.47
N GLU A 43 27.70 -45.65 -11.73
CA GLU A 43 27.48 -44.44 -12.52
C GLU A 43 25.99 -44.18 -12.78
N VAL A 44 25.24 -45.22 -13.17
CA VAL A 44 23.80 -45.14 -13.40
C VAL A 44 23.05 -44.84 -12.10
N VAL A 45 23.45 -45.49 -11.00
CA VAL A 45 22.85 -45.27 -9.67
C VAL A 45 23.15 -43.87 -9.14
N MET A 46 24.38 -43.36 -9.30
CA MET A 46 24.73 -41.99 -8.91
C MET A 46 23.97 -40.95 -9.73
N MET A 47 23.79 -41.17 -11.03
CA MET A 47 22.99 -40.28 -11.89
C MET A 47 21.52 -40.24 -11.45
N LEU A 48 20.91 -41.39 -11.13
CA LEU A 48 19.53 -41.48 -10.64
C LEU A 48 19.35 -40.79 -9.29
N ILE A 49 20.30 -40.97 -8.37
CA ILE A 49 20.26 -40.27 -7.07
C ILE A 49 20.41 -38.76 -7.27
N GLY A 50 21.31 -38.32 -8.16
CA GLY A 50 21.50 -36.89 -8.47
C GLY A 50 20.26 -36.23 -9.06
N THR A 51 19.58 -36.91 -9.98
CA THR A 51 18.32 -36.41 -10.59
C THR A 51 17.17 -36.37 -9.58
N ILE A 52 17.03 -37.39 -8.73
CA ILE A 52 16.04 -37.37 -7.64
C ILE A 52 16.36 -36.25 -6.66
N ALA A 53 17.61 -36.11 -6.23
CA ALA A 53 18.04 -35.06 -5.31
C ALA A 53 17.77 -33.64 -5.84
N ALA A 54 17.96 -33.42 -7.15
CA ALA A 54 17.64 -32.14 -7.79
C ALA A 54 16.12 -31.83 -7.81
N SER A 55 15.27 -32.86 -7.82
CA SER A 55 13.81 -32.70 -7.82
C SER A 55 13.19 -32.48 -6.43
N ILE A 56 13.90 -32.89 -5.36
CA ILE A 56 13.43 -32.78 -3.96
C ILE A 56 13.07 -31.33 -3.57
N PRO A 57 13.89 -30.29 -3.81
CA PRO A 57 13.55 -28.92 -3.45
C PRO A 57 12.23 -28.40 -4.03
N VAL A 58 11.89 -28.82 -5.25
CA VAL A 58 10.64 -28.43 -5.94
C VAL A 58 9.43 -29.14 -5.33
N ILE A 59 9.58 -30.40 -4.94
CA ILE A 59 8.54 -31.16 -4.23
C ILE A 59 8.31 -30.55 -2.84
N ILE A 60 9.38 -30.18 -2.14
CA ILE A 60 9.31 -29.55 -0.81
C ILE A 60 8.59 -28.20 -0.92
N SER A 61 8.98 -27.33 -1.85
CA SER A 61 8.35 -26.01 -2.01
C SER A 61 6.86 -26.12 -2.36
N SER A 62 6.48 -27.18 -3.08
CA SER A 62 5.09 -27.49 -3.40
C SER A 62 4.29 -27.97 -2.17
N ILE A 63 4.91 -28.72 -1.26
CA ILE A 63 4.28 -29.22 -0.02
C ILE A 63 4.22 -28.15 1.07
N THR A 64 5.30 -27.39 1.26
CA THR A 64 5.40 -26.34 2.30
C THR A 64 4.62 -25.08 1.91
N GLY A 65 4.22 -24.94 0.65
CA GLY A 65 3.43 -23.79 0.17
C GLY A 65 4.20 -22.47 0.24
N THR A 66 5.52 -22.53 0.37
CA THR A 66 6.45 -21.40 0.25
C THR A 66 7.05 -21.47 -1.14
N LYS A 67 6.24 -21.16 -2.16
CA LYS A 67 6.81 -20.89 -3.48
C LYS A 67 7.54 -19.54 -3.36
N PRO A 68 8.85 -19.46 -3.67
CA PRO A 68 9.53 -18.17 -3.78
C PRO A 68 8.80 -17.22 -4.77
N ASP A 69 8.06 -17.80 -5.73
CA ASP A 69 7.19 -17.08 -6.66
C ASP A 69 6.04 -16.34 -5.96
N ASP A 70 5.40 -16.95 -4.95
CA ASP A 70 4.27 -16.32 -4.25
C ASP A 70 4.74 -15.11 -3.42
N VAL A 71 5.94 -15.17 -2.83
CA VAL A 71 6.54 -14.05 -2.09
C VAL A 71 6.92 -12.92 -3.04
N THR A 72 7.47 -13.26 -4.20
CA THR A 72 7.83 -12.27 -5.23
C THR A 72 6.58 -11.62 -5.84
N ALA A 73 5.53 -12.41 -6.10
CA ALA A 73 4.25 -11.93 -6.57
C ALA A 73 3.58 -11.01 -5.53
N LEU A 74 3.57 -11.40 -4.25
CA LEU A 74 3.07 -10.55 -3.17
C LEU A 74 3.87 -9.26 -3.05
N LYS A 75 5.19 -9.32 -3.13
CA LYS A 75 6.06 -8.13 -3.05
C LYS A 75 5.77 -7.17 -4.20
N ASN A 76 5.61 -7.69 -5.41
CA ASN A 76 5.22 -6.91 -6.59
C ASN A 76 3.81 -6.29 -6.45
N GLU A 77 2.85 -7.02 -5.88
CA GLU A 77 1.50 -6.50 -5.63
C GLU A 77 1.50 -5.41 -4.54
N VAL A 78 2.30 -5.59 -3.49
CA VAL A 78 2.50 -4.61 -2.42
C VAL A 78 3.15 -3.33 -2.97
N GLU A 79 4.21 -3.44 -3.78
CA GLU A 79 4.84 -2.27 -4.41
C GLU A 79 3.86 -1.53 -5.33
N LYS A 80 3.05 -2.24 -6.12
CA LYS A 80 2.00 -1.61 -6.95
C LYS A 80 0.96 -0.87 -6.11
N LYS A 81 0.49 -1.48 -5.02
CA LYS A 81 -0.47 -0.84 -4.12
C LYS A 81 0.14 0.37 -3.41
N GLN A 82 1.40 0.29 -3.00
CA GLN A 82 2.10 1.42 -2.38
C GLN A 82 2.23 2.59 -3.36
N HIS A 83 2.59 2.34 -4.62
CA HIS A 83 2.61 3.39 -5.65
C HIS A 83 1.24 4.02 -5.90
N ALA A 84 0.17 3.22 -5.90
CA ALA A 84 -1.18 3.74 -6.06
C ALA A 84 -1.59 4.62 -4.86
N ILE A 85 -1.23 4.21 -3.64
CA ILE A 85 -1.46 5.00 -2.42
C ILE A 85 -0.72 6.34 -2.50
N ASP A 86 0.56 6.34 -2.88
CA ASP A 86 1.34 7.58 -3.00
C ASP A 86 0.75 8.55 -4.04
N MET A 87 0.23 8.01 -5.15
CA MET A 87 -0.46 8.81 -6.16
C MET A 87 -1.78 9.39 -5.63
N LEU A 88 -2.57 8.59 -4.92
CA LEU A 88 -3.83 9.03 -4.30
C LEU A 88 -3.59 10.09 -3.23
N VAL A 89 -2.55 9.94 -2.39
CA VAL A 89 -2.17 10.94 -1.38
C VAL A 89 -1.77 12.25 -2.07
N LYS A 90 -0.92 12.21 -3.09
CA LYS A 90 -0.56 13.42 -3.86
C LYS A 90 -1.78 14.09 -4.50
N SER A 91 -2.70 13.31 -5.07
CA SER A 91 -3.92 13.86 -5.66
C SER A 91 -4.82 14.49 -4.60
N LYS A 92 -4.93 13.87 -3.42
CA LYS A 92 -5.66 14.41 -2.27
C LYS A 92 -5.05 15.75 -1.84
N ASP A 93 -3.73 15.81 -1.65
CA ASP A 93 -3.05 17.04 -1.20
C ASP A 93 -3.22 18.19 -2.21
N ASN A 94 -3.20 17.87 -3.51
CA ASN A 94 -3.46 18.86 -4.56
C ASN A 94 -4.90 19.38 -4.53
N LEU A 95 -5.89 18.50 -4.30
CA LEU A 95 -7.28 18.89 -4.14
C LEU A 95 -7.48 19.73 -2.87
N GLU A 96 -6.86 19.36 -1.75
CA GLU A 96 -6.89 20.15 -0.52
C GLU A 96 -6.31 21.55 -0.73
N LYS A 97 -5.17 21.68 -1.44
CA LYS A 97 -4.61 22.99 -1.80
C LYS A 97 -5.56 23.81 -2.66
N MET A 98 -6.17 23.20 -3.68
CA MET A 98 -7.11 23.89 -4.57
C MET A 98 -8.34 24.40 -3.80
N VAL A 99 -8.86 23.60 -2.85
CA VAL A 99 -9.96 24.01 -1.98
C VAL A 99 -9.55 25.18 -1.08
N ILE A 100 -8.35 25.13 -0.50
CA ILE A 100 -7.81 26.23 0.32
C ILE A 100 -7.67 27.51 -0.50
N ASP A 101 -7.16 27.42 -1.73
CA ASP A 101 -6.99 28.58 -2.61
C ASP A 101 -8.34 29.17 -3.04
N LEU A 102 -9.33 28.33 -3.33
CA LEU A 102 -10.71 28.77 -3.59
C LEU A 102 -11.30 29.49 -2.37
N GLN A 103 -11.09 28.96 -1.16
CA GLN A 103 -11.55 29.60 0.07
C GLN A 103 -10.87 30.95 0.31
N LYS A 104 -9.57 31.08 0.03
CA LYS A 104 -8.86 32.37 0.11
C LYS A 104 -9.41 33.39 -0.88
N GLN A 105 -9.59 33.01 -2.14
CA GLN A 105 -10.15 33.91 -3.15
C GLN A 105 -11.59 34.34 -2.81
N MET A 106 -12.39 33.44 -2.25
CA MET A 106 -13.73 33.78 -1.77
C MET A 106 -13.69 34.78 -0.61
N LEU A 107 -12.77 34.63 0.35
CA LEU A 107 -12.59 35.58 1.45
C LEU A 107 -12.15 36.95 0.93
N GLU A 108 -11.12 37.00 0.08
CA GLU A 108 -10.63 38.25 -0.51
C GLU A 108 -11.73 38.99 -1.29
N ASN A 109 -12.55 38.26 -2.05
CA ASN A 109 -13.65 38.85 -2.79
C ASN A 109 -14.80 39.30 -1.85
N GLN A 110 -15.09 38.54 -0.79
CA GLN A 110 -16.08 38.94 0.22
C GLN A 110 -15.66 40.20 0.96
N ASP A 111 -14.40 40.30 1.38
CA ASP A 111 -13.85 41.49 2.04
C ASP A 111 -13.94 42.71 1.12
N ALA A 112 -13.53 42.59 -0.14
CA ALA A 112 -13.60 43.68 -1.12
C ALA A 112 -15.04 44.14 -1.42
N VAL A 113 -16.00 43.21 -1.42
CA VAL A 113 -17.43 43.55 -1.58
C VAL A 113 -17.96 44.22 -0.31
N MET A 114 -17.60 43.72 0.87
CA MET A 114 -18.01 44.32 2.14
C MET A 114 -17.47 45.74 2.31
N ASP A 115 -16.20 45.98 1.98
CA ASP A 115 -15.60 47.32 2.03
C ASP A 115 -16.36 48.30 1.13
N LYS A 116 -16.75 47.87 -0.08
CA LYS A 116 -17.55 48.69 -1.00
C LYS A 116 -18.95 48.97 -0.45
N ILE A 117 -19.59 47.98 0.18
CA ILE A 117 -20.92 48.15 0.79
C ILE A 117 -20.84 49.15 1.95
N ILE A 118 -19.85 49.00 2.84
CA ILE A 118 -19.65 49.89 3.99
C ILE A 118 -19.34 51.31 3.50
N LEU A 119 -18.42 51.45 2.54
CA LEU A 119 -18.06 52.75 1.98
C LEU A 119 -19.25 53.44 1.32
N LYS A 120 -20.05 52.69 0.56
CA LYS A 120 -21.26 53.21 -0.06
C LYS A 120 -22.28 53.65 0.99
N ALA A 121 -22.51 52.84 2.04
CA ALA A 121 -23.42 53.19 3.11
C ALA A 121 -22.97 54.45 3.88
N ALA A 122 -21.66 54.62 4.11
CA ALA A 122 -21.10 55.82 4.73
C ALA A 122 -21.31 57.06 3.84
N MET A 123 -21.05 56.95 2.53
CA MET A 123 -21.25 58.02 1.57
C MET A 123 -22.73 58.42 1.45
N ASP A 124 -23.63 57.44 1.33
CA ASP A 124 -25.08 57.68 1.27
C ASP A 124 -25.57 58.39 2.56
N PHE A 125 -25.01 58.05 3.74
CA PHE A 125 -25.34 58.72 5.00
C PHE A 125 -24.85 60.18 5.03
N ASP A 126 -23.62 60.43 4.59
CA ASP A 126 -23.05 61.78 4.54
C ASP A 126 -23.79 62.67 3.54
N ASP A 127 -24.15 62.15 2.36
CA ASP A 127 -24.94 62.87 1.35
C ASP A 127 -26.31 63.29 1.87
N ILE A 128 -26.98 62.39 2.61
CA ILE A 128 -28.27 62.69 3.27
C ILE A 128 -28.11 63.80 4.31
N GLN A 129 -27.02 63.82 5.08
CA GLN A 129 -26.75 64.86 6.08
C GLN A 129 -26.45 66.21 5.43
N TYR A 130 -25.65 66.21 4.36
CA TYR A 130 -25.35 67.42 3.58
C TYR A 130 -26.62 68.04 2.97
N ALA A 131 -27.47 67.21 2.36
CA ALA A 131 -28.75 67.64 1.79
C ALA A 131 -29.69 68.23 2.86
N LYS A 132 -29.80 67.61 4.04
CA LYS A 132 -30.59 68.14 5.16
C LYS A 132 -30.09 69.51 5.63
N LYS A 133 -28.78 69.70 5.71
CA LYS A 133 -28.19 70.99 6.10
C LYS A 133 -28.52 72.09 5.09
N HIS A 134 -28.33 71.82 3.80
CA HIS A 134 -28.64 72.79 2.74
C HIS A 134 -30.14 73.15 2.68
N ILE A 135 -31.03 72.19 2.87
CA ILE A 135 -32.49 72.46 2.91
C ILE A 135 -32.86 73.32 4.11
N LYS A 136 -32.16 73.16 5.25
CA LYS A 136 -32.39 74.01 6.43
C LYS A 136 -31.92 75.44 6.17
N ASP A 137 -30.75 75.62 5.56
CA ASP A 137 -30.17 76.93 5.26
C ASP A 137 -30.96 77.73 4.20
N ILE A 138 -31.80 77.07 3.38
CA ILE A 138 -32.71 77.72 2.41
C ILE A 138 -34.04 78.15 3.05
N ASN A 139 -34.42 77.53 4.17
CA ASN A 139 -35.71 77.75 4.85
C ASN A 139 -35.61 78.70 6.08
N GLU A 140 -34.42 79.22 6.39
CA GLU A 140 -34.18 80.34 7.32
C GLU A 140 -33.99 81.65 6.55
#